data_AF-A0A9E4L520-F1
#
_entry.id   AF-A0A9E4L520-F1
#
_cell.length_a   1.000
_cell.length_b   1.000
_cell.length_c   1.000
_cell.angle_alpha   90.00
_cell.angle_beta   90.00
_cell.angle_gamma   90.00
#
_symmetry.space_group_name_H-M   'P 1'
#
loop_
_entity.id
_entity.type
_entity.pdbx_description
1 polymer ?
#
loop_
_entity_poly.entity_id
_entity_poly.type
_entity_poly.pdbx_seq_one_letter_code
_entity_poly.pdbx_strand_id
1 'polypeptide(L)'
;VYYDPDARRVALTGELTQWGQTGMPLSPLGTTGFFYLTVDVQGPARVEYKFIVDGEWVSDPFCPNAVDNGVGEQNSYFIIGDLRDPPELEQVSDIPHGEVEEFDFQSAIMHNTRRVYVYLPPNYEQAKTTRYPTMYVHDGGEYLTRARLATVLDNLIQAGEVPPLMAVMMNPGERIREYWANDDYARFLEQEMIPHIDSHYRTIDHRDGRGTMGASMGGLMSTYLGLAY
;
A
#
# COMPACT_ATOMS: atom_id res chain seq x y z
N VAL A 1 -6.59 19.01 20.71
CA VAL A 1 -6.54 20.45 21.09
C VAL A 1 -5.60 21.11 20.11
N TYR A 2 -5.87 22.34 19.70
CA TYR A 2 -5.00 23.13 18.83
C TYR A 2 -4.79 24.51 19.45
N TYR A 3 -3.62 25.11 19.24
CA TYR A 3 -3.31 26.46 19.76
C TYR A 3 -2.88 27.36 18.61
N ASP A 4 -3.64 28.41 18.38
CA ASP A 4 -3.33 29.49 17.47
C ASP A 4 -4.16 30.73 17.89
N PRO A 5 -3.52 31.78 18.43
CA PRO A 5 -4.23 32.96 18.90
C PRO A 5 -4.82 33.82 17.78
N ASP A 6 -4.34 33.66 16.54
CA ASP A 6 -4.78 34.43 15.38
C ASP A 6 -5.86 33.70 14.56
N ALA A 7 -5.98 32.38 14.73
CA ALA A 7 -6.98 31.57 14.05
C ALA A 7 -8.42 31.97 14.39
N ARG A 8 -9.27 32.09 13.37
CA ARG A 8 -10.70 32.38 13.56
C ARG A 8 -11.54 31.11 13.62
N ARG A 9 -11.16 30.09 12.85
CA ARG A 9 -11.83 28.80 12.76
C ARG A 9 -10.81 27.69 12.68
N VAL A 10 -11.04 26.65 13.47
CA VAL A 10 -10.24 25.42 13.44
C VAL A 10 -11.20 24.25 13.34
N ALA A 11 -10.93 23.32 12.43
CA ALA A 11 -11.65 22.06 12.31
C ALA A 11 -10.68 20.88 12.24
N LEU A 12 -11.09 19.72 12.73
CA LEU A 12 -10.39 18.45 12.58
C LEU A 12 -10.82 17.80 11.26
N THR A 13 -9.89 17.38 10.41
CA THR A 13 -10.18 16.54 9.24
C THR A 13 -9.27 15.31 9.23
N GLY A 14 -9.71 14.21 8.64
CA GLY A 14 -8.98 12.94 8.70
C GLY A 14 -9.87 11.76 8.37
N GLU A 15 -9.46 10.58 8.83
CA GLU A 15 -10.23 9.35 8.62
C GLU A 15 -11.65 9.44 9.18
N LEU A 16 -11.82 10.07 10.36
CA LEU A 16 -13.13 10.28 10.99
C LEU A 16 -14.09 11.16 10.18
N THR A 17 -13.56 11.97 9.26
CA THR A 17 -14.34 12.86 8.38
C THR A 17 -14.23 12.48 6.91
N GLN A 18 -13.63 11.32 6.61
CA GLN A 18 -13.31 10.89 5.24
C GLN A 18 -12.54 11.97 4.45
N TRP A 19 -11.63 12.68 5.11
CA TRP A 19 -10.83 13.75 4.51
C TRP A 19 -11.67 14.88 3.89
N GLY A 20 -12.87 15.15 4.43
CA GLY A 20 -13.75 16.22 3.97
C GLY A 20 -13.22 17.63 4.23
N GLN A 21 -13.49 18.58 3.32
CA GLN A 21 -12.98 19.96 3.38
C GLN A 21 -13.57 20.83 4.50
N THR A 22 -14.66 20.41 5.15
CA THR A 22 -15.25 21.16 6.27
C THR A 22 -14.74 20.70 7.63
N GLY A 23 -14.35 19.42 7.74
CA GLY A 23 -13.95 18.80 9.01
C GLY A 23 -15.03 18.83 10.11
N MET A 24 -14.64 18.46 11.31
CA MET A 24 -15.39 18.63 12.56
C MET A 24 -14.90 19.90 13.27
N PRO A 25 -15.75 20.92 13.50
CA PRO A 25 -15.29 22.18 14.08
C PRO A 25 -14.84 22.02 15.54
N LEU A 26 -13.71 22.64 15.88
CA LEU A 26 -13.26 22.77 17.26
C LEU A 26 -13.93 24.00 17.91
N SER A 27 -14.22 23.89 19.20
CA SER A 27 -14.73 25.00 20.03
C SER A 27 -13.58 25.84 20.57
N PRO A 28 -13.63 27.19 20.45
CA PRO A 28 -12.65 28.05 21.11
C PRO A 28 -12.82 28.01 22.63
N LEU A 29 -11.71 28.01 23.36
CA LEU A 29 -11.68 28.12 24.81
C LEU A 29 -11.54 29.59 25.21
N GLY A 30 -12.65 30.32 25.14
CA GLY A 30 -12.67 31.77 25.40
C GLY A 30 -11.77 32.54 24.45
N THR A 31 -10.95 33.46 24.98
CA THR A 31 -9.99 34.29 24.21
C THR A 31 -8.54 33.81 24.35
N THR A 32 -8.34 32.54 24.72
CA THR A 32 -7.00 32.01 25.05
C THR A 32 -6.17 31.61 23.83
N GLY A 33 -6.78 31.53 22.64
CA GLY A 33 -6.17 30.95 21.44
C GLY A 33 -6.19 29.42 21.39
N PHE A 34 -6.70 28.75 22.44
CA PHE A 34 -6.90 27.31 22.42
C PHE A 34 -8.25 26.93 21.80
N PHE A 35 -8.21 25.89 20.98
CA PHE A 35 -9.37 25.24 20.36
C PHE A 35 -9.41 23.77 20.79
N TYR A 36 -10.60 23.27 21.11
CA TYR A 36 -10.76 21.88 21.54
C TYR A 36 -11.96 21.21 20.88
N LEU A 37 -11.82 19.90 20.68
CA LEU A 37 -12.87 18.99 20.25
C LEU A 37 -12.65 17.68 21.01
N THR A 38 -13.73 17.08 21.47
CA THR A 38 -13.74 15.72 22.01
C THR A 38 -14.42 14.82 21.00
N VAL A 39 -13.75 13.75 20.59
CA VAL A 39 -14.28 12.73 19.69
C VAL A 39 -14.29 11.39 20.40
N ASP A 40 -15.41 10.68 20.33
CA ASP A 40 -15.51 9.30 20.78
C ASP A 40 -15.14 8.39 19.61
N VAL A 41 -14.10 7.57 19.81
CA VAL A 41 -13.64 6.62 18.80
C VAL A 41 -13.67 5.22 19.40
N GLN A 42 -14.20 4.27 18.65
CA GLN A 42 -14.40 2.89 19.10
C GLN A 42 -13.17 2.02 18.85
N GLY A 43 -12.84 1.18 19.82
CA GLY A 43 -11.84 0.11 19.70
C GLY A 43 -10.38 0.55 19.78
N PRO A 44 -9.44 -0.40 19.66
CA PRO A 44 -8.08 -0.06 19.30
C PRO A 44 -8.03 0.42 17.84
N ALA A 45 -7.49 1.61 17.60
CA ALA A 45 -7.48 2.22 16.28
C ALA A 45 -6.30 3.16 16.11
N ARG A 46 -5.71 3.20 14.91
CA ARG A 46 -4.84 4.28 14.47
C ARG A 46 -5.72 5.24 13.69
N VAL A 47 -5.71 6.51 14.05
CA VAL A 47 -6.50 7.53 13.37
C VAL A 47 -5.57 8.60 12.81
N GLU A 48 -5.55 8.72 11.49
CA GLU A 48 -4.86 9.78 10.77
C GLU A 48 -5.72 11.04 10.64
N TYR A 49 -5.09 12.21 10.81
CA TYR A 49 -5.76 13.50 10.79
C TYR A 49 -4.84 14.67 10.44
N LYS A 50 -5.47 15.80 10.13
CA LYS A 50 -4.92 17.16 10.04
C LYS A 50 -5.92 18.14 10.66
N PHE A 51 -5.51 19.39 10.85
CA PHE A 51 -6.42 20.51 11.10
C PHE A 51 -6.70 21.28 9.81
N ILE A 52 -7.85 21.92 9.77
CA ILE A 52 -8.19 22.98 8.83
C ILE A 52 -8.24 24.27 9.62
N VAL A 53 -7.26 25.15 9.41
CA VAL A 53 -7.11 26.43 10.11
C VAL A 53 -7.39 27.54 9.12
N ASP A 54 -8.51 28.23 9.31
CA ASP A 54 -8.97 29.30 8.41
C ASP A 54 -9.02 28.93 6.92
N GLY A 55 -9.22 27.64 6.62
CA GLY A 55 -9.33 27.10 5.26
C GLY A 55 -8.10 26.31 4.80
N GLU A 56 -6.98 26.44 5.50
CA GLU A 56 -5.71 25.79 5.15
C GLU A 56 -5.53 24.47 5.91
N TRP A 57 -5.00 23.45 5.22
CA TRP A 57 -4.73 22.14 5.82
C TRP A 57 -3.37 22.16 6.51
N VAL A 58 -3.36 21.91 7.82
CA VAL A 58 -2.18 22.03 8.67
C VAL A 58 -2.03 20.74 9.49
N SER A 59 -0.83 20.15 9.49
CA SER A 59 -0.53 19.03 10.40
C SER A 59 -0.53 19.50 11.86
N ASP A 60 -0.85 18.63 12.81
CA ASP A 60 -0.82 19.00 14.23
C ASP A 60 0.64 19.25 14.67
N PRO A 61 1.04 20.48 15.00
CA PRO A 61 2.42 20.81 15.39
C PRO A 61 2.81 20.21 16.75
N PHE A 62 1.84 19.74 17.53
CA PHE A 62 2.05 19.14 18.85
C PHE A 62 1.93 17.61 18.83
N CYS A 63 1.55 17.01 17.70
CA CYS A 63 1.49 15.57 17.58
C CYS A 63 2.88 15.02 17.25
N PRO A 64 3.49 14.16 18.10
CA PRO A 64 4.82 13.61 17.86
C PRO A 64 4.84 12.55 16.75
N ASN A 65 3.65 12.09 16.33
CA ASN A 65 3.48 11.00 15.39
C ASN A 65 3.09 11.57 14.02
N ALA A 66 3.85 11.16 12.99
CA ALA A 66 3.55 11.48 11.61
C ALA A 66 3.70 10.23 10.74
N VAL A 67 2.91 10.17 9.67
CA VAL A 67 2.94 9.08 8.70
C VAL A 67 2.84 9.63 7.29
N ASP A 68 3.60 9.04 6.36
CA ASP A 68 3.50 9.34 4.93
C ASP A 68 2.11 8.94 4.41
N ASN A 69 1.44 9.88 3.72
CA ASN A 69 0.09 9.66 3.22
C ASN A 69 0.03 9.00 1.83
N GLY A 70 1.17 8.73 1.20
CA GLY A 70 1.29 8.12 -0.12
C GLY A 70 1.10 9.08 -1.30
N VAL A 71 1.01 10.39 -1.05
CA VAL A 71 0.94 11.44 -2.08
C VAL A 71 1.97 12.56 -1.86
N GLY A 72 3.03 12.27 -1.09
CA GLY A 72 4.13 13.21 -0.86
C GLY A 72 3.92 14.20 0.28
N GLU A 73 2.89 13.99 1.12
CA GLU A 73 2.71 14.74 2.35
C GLU A 73 2.67 13.81 3.58
N GLN A 74 2.64 14.41 4.77
CA GLN A 74 2.48 13.68 6.02
C GLN A 74 1.15 14.00 6.70
N ASN A 75 0.57 12.99 7.34
CA ASN A 75 -0.55 13.13 8.26
C ASN A 75 -0.07 12.98 9.70
N SER A 76 -0.71 13.70 10.63
CA SER A 76 -0.58 13.40 12.05
C SER A 76 -1.42 12.17 12.37
N TYR A 77 -1.04 11.37 13.37
CA TYR A 77 -1.90 10.27 13.81
C TYR A 77 -1.82 10.01 15.30
N PHE A 78 -2.90 9.47 15.86
CA PHE A 78 -2.89 8.95 17.22
C PHE A 78 -3.36 7.50 17.24
N ILE A 79 -3.01 6.79 18.30
CA ILE A 79 -3.45 5.41 18.54
C ILE A 79 -4.35 5.43 19.78
N ILE A 80 -5.51 4.78 19.67
CA ILE A 80 -6.40 4.48 20.78
C ILE A 80 -6.27 2.99 21.09
N GLY A 81 -6.42 2.64 22.37
CA GLY A 81 -6.38 1.27 22.84
C GLY A 81 -4.99 0.64 22.70
N ASP A 82 -4.97 -0.68 22.58
CA ASP A 82 -3.77 -1.49 22.46
C ASP A 82 -3.55 -1.98 21.02
N LEU A 83 -3.80 -1.11 20.03
CA LEU A 83 -3.55 -1.48 18.63
C LEU A 83 -2.08 -1.90 18.46
N ARG A 84 -1.89 -3.13 17.98
CA ARG A 84 -0.60 -3.67 17.61
C ARG A 84 -0.61 -3.93 16.12
N ASP A 85 0.56 -3.75 15.52
CA ASP A 85 0.74 -4.20 14.15
C ASP A 85 0.49 -5.72 14.07
N PRO A 86 -0.09 -6.20 12.97
CA PRO A 86 -0.24 -7.62 12.74
C PRO A 86 1.13 -8.33 12.77
N PRO A 87 1.23 -9.53 13.39
CA PRO A 87 2.50 -10.25 13.52
C PRO A 87 3.17 -10.54 12.17
N GLU A 88 2.40 -10.59 11.08
CA GLU A 88 2.89 -10.78 9.72
C GLU A 88 3.79 -9.62 9.25
N LEU A 89 3.72 -8.44 9.86
CA LEU A 89 4.60 -7.30 9.56
C LEU A 89 5.90 -7.31 10.38
N GLU A 90 6.02 -8.20 11.37
CA GLU A 90 7.21 -8.32 12.21
C GLU A 90 8.34 -9.00 11.45
N GLN A 91 9.52 -8.39 11.44
CA GLN A 91 10.70 -9.01 10.85
C GLN A 91 11.28 -10.04 11.82
N VAL A 92 10.97 -11.32 11.61
CA VAL A 92 11.47 -12.44 12.41
C VAL A 92 12.79 -12.92 11.82
N SER A 93 13.91 -12.84 12.55
CA SER A 93 15.23 -13.19 12.00
C SER A 93 15.52 -14.68 11.88
N ASP A 94 14.80 -15.53 12.64
CA ASP A 94 15.09 -16.96 12.76
C ASP A 94 14.23 -17.85 11.84
N ILE A 95 13.63 -17.28 10.79
CA ILE A 95 12.84 -18.01 9.79
C ILE A 95 13.53 -18.00 8.42
N PRO A 96 13.24 -18.96 7.53
CA PRO A 96 13.68 -18.89 6.15
C PRO A 96 13.10 -17.66 5.46
N HIS A 97 13.97 -16.86 4.84
CA HIS A 97 13.58 -15.67 4.10
C HIS A 97 13.58 -15.91 2.60
N GLY A 98 12.60 -15.31 1.91
CA GLY A 98 12.60 -15.19 0.47
C GLY A 98 13.66 -14.19 -0.02
N GLU A 99 13.84 -14.16 -1.33
CA GLU A 99 14.73 -13.22 -2.01
C GLU A 99 13.89 -12.25 -2.86
N VAL A 100 14.31 -10.99 -2.94
CA VAL A 100 13.70 -10.03 -3.85
C VAL A 100 14.72 -9.65 -4.91
N GLU A 101 14.46 -10.07 -6.14
CA GLU A 101 15.21 -9.63 -7.31
C GLU A 101 14.60 -8.34 -7.88
N GLU A 102 15.43 -7.48 -8.46
CA GLU A 102 15.01 -6.20 -9.00
C GLU A 102 15.57 -6.01 -10.42
N PHE A 103 14.72 -5.55 -11.34
CA PHE A 103 15.15 -5.17 -12.69
C PHE A 103 14.28 -4.08 -13.30
N ASP A 104 14.83 -3.41 -14.31
CA ASP A 104 14.07 -2.51 -15.18
C ASP A 104 13.50 -3.29 -16.37
N PHE A 105 12.20 -3.13 -16.61
CA PHE A 105 11.50 -3.73 -17.73
C PHE A 105 11.06 -2.66 -18.72
N GLN A 106 11.51 -2.76 -19.98
CA GLN A 106 11.09 -1.88 -21.06
C GLN A 106 9.88 -2.47 -21.78
N SER A 107 8.75 -1.76 -21.74
CA SER A 107 7.51 -2.19 -22.41
C SER A 107 7.38 -1.55 -23.79
N ALA A 108 7.11 -2.36 -24.81
CA ALA A 108 6.82 -1.86 -26.14
C ALA A 108 5.38 -1.37 -26.26
N ILE A 109 4.43 -2.02 -25.57
CA ILE A 109 3.01 -1.61 -25.52
C ILE A 109 2.82 -0.30 -24.75
N MET A 110 3.49 -0.13 -23.61
CA MET A 110 3.32 1.05 -22.75
C MET A 110 4.27 2.20 -23.10
N HIS A 111 5.25 1.95 -23.97
CA HIS A 111 6.28 2.91 -24.37
C HIS A 111 7.02 3.55 -23.18
N ASN A 112 7.22 2.78 -22.10
CA ASN A 112 7.92 3.21 -20.91
C ASN A 112 8.81 2.10 -20.33
N THR A 113 9.73 2.49 -19.46
CA THR A 113 10.51 1.57 -18.63
C THR A 113 9.96 1.63 -17.21
N ARG A 114 9.78 0.47 -16.58
CA ARG A 114 9.25 0.36 -15.22
C ARG A 114 10.13 -0.51 -14.36
N ARG A 115 10.21 -0.17 -13.08
CA ARG A 115 10.87 -0.98 -12.07
C ARG A 115 9.98 -2.15 -11.70
N VAL A 116 10.55 -3.36 -11.70
CA VAL A 116 9.90 -4.60 -11.32
C VAL A 116 10.70 -5.27 -10.22
N TYR A 117 10.00 -5.78 -9.23
CA TYR A 117 10.55 -6.58 -8.14
C TYR A 117 9.92 -7.97 -8.17
N VAL A 118 10.73 -9.01 -8.05
CA VAL A 118 10.26 -10.40 -8.02
C VAL A 118 10.64 -11.01 -6.69
N TYR A 119 9.63 -11.27 -5.86
CA TYR A 119 9.79 -12.08 -4.65
C TYR A 119 9.82 -13.56 -5.01
N LEU A 120 10.89 -14.23 -4.57
CA LEU A 120 11.10 -15.66 -4.65
C LEU A 120 10.91 -16.25 -3.25
N PRO A 121 10.05 -17.26 -3.07
CA PRO A 121 9.78 -17.81 -1.76
C PRO A 121 11.03 -18.49 -1.16
N PRO A 122 11.07 -18.70 0.16
CA PRO A 122 12.19 -19.36 0.81
C PRO A 122 12.50 -20.72 0.16
N ASN A 123 13.79 -21.02 0.02
CA ASN A 123 14.33 -22.23 -0.62
C ASN A 123 14.09 -22.38 -2.14
N TYR A 124 13.71 -21.30 -2.84
CA TYR A 124 13.45 -21.32 -4.28
C TYR A 124 14.60 -21.95 -5.09
N GLU A 125 15.86 -21.61 -4.79
CA GLU A 125 17.05 -22.12 -5.50
C GLU A 125 17.36 -23.60 -5.24
N GLN A 126 17.03 -24.09 -4.04
CA GLN A 126 17.22 -25.49 -3.66
C GLN A 126 16.13 -26.38 -4.31
N ALA A 127 14.91 -25.85 -4.45
CA ALA A 127 13.75 -26.55 -5.00
C ALA A 127 13.69 -26.50 -6.54
N LYS A 128 14.72 -27.06 -7.21
CA LYS A 128 14.99 -26.89 -8.65
C LYS A 128 13.86 -27.32 -9.60
N THR A 129 12.97 -28.21 -9.17
CA THR A 129 11.87 -28.74 -10.00
C THR A 129 10.51 -28.18 -9.61
N THR A 130 10.42 -27.44 -8.50
CA THR A 130 9.17 -26.88 -8.01
C THR A 130 8.79 -25.67 -8.84
N ARG A 131 7.53 -25.62 -9.24
CA ARG A 131 6.91 -24.46 -9.88
C ARG A 131 5.94 -23.79 -8.90
N TYR A 132 5.86 -22.48 -8.95
CA TYR A 132 5.13 -21.68 -7.98
C TYR A 132 3.95 -20.94 -8.60
N PRO A 133 2.81 -20.82 -7.90
CA PRO A 133 1.80 -19.85 -8.29
C PRO A 133 2.39 -18.43 -8.18
N THR A 134 1.96 -17.55 -9.08
CA THR A 134 2.53 -16.21 -9.21
C THR A 134 1.45 -15.15 -9.05
N MET A 135 1.67 -14.23 -8.11
CA MET A 135 0.82 -13.07 -7.86
C MET A 135 1.40 -11.82 -8.53
N TYR A 136 0.64 -11.18 -9.40
CA TYR A 136 1.02 -9.91 -10.04
C TYR A 136 0.46 -8.73 -9.23
N VAL A 137 1.36 -7.99 -8.60
CA VAL A 137 1.06 -6.95 -7.61
C VAL A 137 1.26 -5.57 -8.21
N HIS A 138 0.18 -4.77 -8.23
CA HIS A 138 0.20 -3.37 -8.67
C HIS A 138 0.71 -2.46 -7.56
N ASP A 139 1.29 -1.30 -7.92
CA ASP A 139 1.99 -0.41 -6.97
C ASP A 139 3.18 -1.10 -6.26
N GLY A 140 4.00 -1.82 -7.02
CA GLY A 140 5.00 -2.75 -6.49
C GLY A 140 5.95 -2.19 -5.44
N GLY A 141 6.44 -0.96 -5.62
CA GLY A 141 7.32 -0.29 -4.65
C GLY A 141 6.63 -0.02 -3.32
N GLU A 142 5.34 0.35 -3.34
CA GLU A 142 4.53 0.54 -2.12
C GLU A 142 4.30 -0.79 -1.41
N TYR A 143 4.03 -1.86 -2.17
CA TYR A 143 3.88 -3.19 -1.57
C TYR A 143 5.18 -3.71 -0.98
N LEU A 144 6.32 -3.47 -1.64
CA LEU A 144 7.61 -3.87 -1.13
C LEU A 144 7.99 -3.12 0.16
N THR A 145 7.77 -1.80 0.19
CA THR A 145 8.27 -0.94 1.27
C THR A 145 7.23 -0.68 2.35
N ARG A 146 6.10 -0.07 1.99
CA ARG A 146 5.05 0.36 2.93
C ARG A 146 4.24 -0.82 3.46
N ALA A 147 3.86 -1.75 2.57
CA ALA A 147 3.13 -2.95 2.97
C ALA A 147 4.04 -4.10 3.44
N ARG A 148 5.36 -3.98 3.23
CA ARG A 148 6.38 -5.00 3.60
C ARG A 148 6.02 -6.40 3.08
N LEU A 149 5.55 -6.49 1.85
CA LEU A 149 4.96 -7.71 1.31
C LEU A 149 5.91 -8.91 1.37
N ALA A 150 7.22 -8.71 1.17
CA ALA A 150 8.20 -9.80 1.30
C ALA A 150 8.22 -10.40 2.72
N THR A 151 8.22 -9.55 3.75
CA THR A 151 8.15 -9.98 5.17
C THR A 151 6.83 -10.67 5.48
N VAL A 152 5.72 -10.13 4.99
CA VAL A 152 4.39 -10.74 5.15
C VAL A 152 4.36 -12.12 4.52
N LEU A 153 4.87 -12.29 3.30
CA LEU A 153 4.92 -13.57 2.62
C LEU A 153 5.83 -14.56 3.35
N ASP A 154 7.01 -14.15 3.81
CA ASP A 154 7.90 -15.02 4.60
C ASP A 154 7.18 -15.57 5.84
N ASN A 155 6.55 -14.69 6.61
CA ASN A 155 5.84 -15.04 7.84
C ASN A 155 4.65 -15.97 7.57
N LEU A 156 3.82 -15.66 6.56
CA LEU A 156 2.65 -16.47 6.21
C LEU A 156 3.05 -17.85 5.63
N ILE A 157 4.12 -17.91 4.83
CA ILE A 157 4.65 -19.17 4.29
C ILE A 157 5.21 -20.02 5.43
N GLN A 158 5.96 -19.43 6.34
CA GLN A 158 6.51 -20.13 7.51
C GLN A 158 5.40 -20.64 8.45
N ALA A 159 4.33 -19.88 8.62
CA ALA A 159 3.15 -20.29 9.40
C ALA A 159 2.29 -21.35 8.69
N GLY A 160 2.51 -21.58 7.38
CA GLY A 160 1.71 -22.49 6.56
C GLY A 160 0.31 -21.96 6.23
N GLU A 161 0.08 -20.66 6.39
CA GLU A 161 -1.21 -20.01 6.09
C GLU A 161 -1.38 -19.76 4.58
N VAL A 162 -0.28 -19.55 3.87
CA VAL A 162 -0.25 -19.51 2.41
C VAL A 162 0.79 -20.51 1.88
N PRO A 163 0.54 -21.16 0.73
CA PRO A 163 1.57 -21.96 0.10
C PRO A 163 2.71 -21.06 -0.40
N PRO A 164 3.94 -21.61 -0.54
CA PRO A 164 5.02 -20.90 -1.23
C PRO A 164 4.55 -20.40 -2.61
N LEU A 165 4.72 -19.10 -2.84
CA LEU A 165 4.30 -18.41 -4.06
C LEU A 165 5.33 -17.36 -4.46
N MET A 166 5.34 -17.01 -5.75
CA MET A 166 6.09 -15.86 -6.26
C MET A 166 5.21 -14.61 -6.27
N ALA A 167 5.80 -13.44 -6.05
CA ALA A 167 5.11 -12.16 -6.23
C ALA A 167 5.89 -11.25 -7.17
N VAL A 168 5.25 -10.81 -8.27
CA VAL A 168 5.80 -9.88 -9.25
C VAL A 168 5.20 -8.50 -8.98
N MET A 169 5.96 -7.66 -8.33
CA MET A 169 5.59 -6.32 -7.88
C MET A 169 6.04 -5.29 -8.92
N MET A 170 5.08 -4.57 -9.51
CA MET A 170 5.35 -3.67 -10.64
C MET A 170 4.90 -2.24 -10.33
N ASN A 171 5.78 -1.28 -10.58
CA ASN A 171 5.37 0.13 -10.55
C ASN A 171 4.63 0.50 -11.84
N PRO A 172 3.55 1.30 -11.77
CA PRO A 172 2.96 1.90 -12.96
C PRO A 172 3.87 2.99 -13.53
N GLY A 173 3.72 3.30 -14.81
CA GLY A 173 4.22 4.56 -15.37
C GLY A 173 3.26 5.70 -15.04
N GLU A 174 2.18 5.82 -15.82
CA GLU A 174 1.11 6.81 -15.62
C GLU A 174 -0.04 6.18 -14.80
N ARG A 175 0.12 6.07 -13.48
CA ARG A 175 -0.76 5.28 -12.59
C ARG A 175 -2.25 5.43 -12.85
N ILE A 176 -2.76 6.67 -12.92
CA ILE A 176 -4.19 6.92 -13.12
C ILE A 176 -4.66 6.37 -14.47
N ARG A 177 -3.89 6.61 -15.54
CA ARG A 177 -4.23 6.13 -16.88
C ARG A 177 -4.11 4.61 -16.98
N GLU A 178 -3.04 4.05 -16.43
CA GLU A 178 -2.72 2.63 -16.54
C GLU A 178 -3.67 1.75 -15.72
N TYR A 179 -4.11 2.21 -14.53
CA TYR A 179 -4.94 1.38 -13.64
C TYR A 179 -6.45 1.65 -13.76
N TRP A 180 -6.87 2.58 -14.62
CA TRP A 180 -8.28 2.81 -14.90
C TRP A 180 -8.82 1.83 -15.94
N ALA A 181 -8.83 0.53 -15.60
CA ALA A 181 -9.34 -0.56 -16.45
C ALA A 181 -8.82 -0.46 -17.89
N ASN A 182 -7.51 -0.32 -18.04
CA ASN A 182 -6.88 0.01 -19.31
C ASN A 182 -6.46 -1.25 -20.08
N ASP A 183 -6.94 -1.39 -21.32
CA ASP A 183 -6.64 -2.52 -22.19
C ASP A 183 -5.16 -2.60 -22.60
N ASP A 184 -4.49 -1.47 -22.77
CA ASP A 184 -3.06 -1.45 -23.12
C ASP A 184 -2.25 -2.02 -21.95
N TYR A 185 -2.59 -1.65 -20.72
CA TYR A 185 -1.95 -2.21 -19.51
C TYR A 185 -2.24 -3.71 -19.36
N ALA A 186 -3.47 -4.14 -19.66
CA ALA A 186 -3.81 -5.57 -19.65
C ALA A 186 -3.01 -6.36 -20.71
N ARG A 187 -2.91 -5.83 -21.95
CA ARG A 187 -2.07 -6.44 -23.00
C ARG A 187 -0.59 -6.41 -22.66
N PHE A 188 -0.09 -5.36 -22.00
CA PHE A 188 1.27 -5.33 -21.46
C PHE A 188 1.51 -6.53 -20.52
N LEU A 189 0.59 -6.78 -19.59
CA LEU A 189 0.72 -7.92 -18.70
C LEU A 189 0.69 -9.25 -19.44
N GLU A 190 -0.32 -9.44 -20.28
CA GLU A 190 -0.56 -10.67 -21.04
C GLU A 190 0.58 -10.99 -22.02
N GLN A 191 1.05 -10.00 -22.77
CA GLN A 191 1.89 -10.21 -23.96
C GLN A 191 3.37 -9.92 -23.71
N GLU A 192 3.71 -9.19 -22.65
CA GLU A 192 5.09 -8.82 -22.35
C GLU A 192 5.53 -9.33 -20.97
N MET A 193 4.83 -8.94 -19.90
CA MET A 193 5.29 -9.23 -18.54
C MET A 193 5.14 -10.71 -18.16
N ILE A 194 3.97 -11.31 -18.34
CA ILE A 194 3.74 -12.72 -18.01
C ILE A 194 4.72 -13.62 -18.80
N PRO A 195 4.88 -13.49 -20.13
CA PRO A 195 5.85 -14.28 -20.89
C PRO A 195 7.30 -14.07 -20.46
N HIS A 196 7.66 -12.85 -20.06
CA HIS A 196 9.00 -12.58 -19.52
C HIS A 196 9.22 -13.35 -18.22
N ILE A 197 8.28 -13.26 -17.27
CA ILE A 197 8.39 -13.96 -15.98
C ILE A 197 8.40 -15.48 -16.18
N ASP A 198 7.50 -16.03 -17.00
CA ASP A 198 7.39 -17.47 -17.21
C ASP A 198 8.63 -18.08 -17.90
N SER A 199 9.39 -17.28 -18.66
CA SER A 199 10.60 -17.74 -19.33
C SER A 199 11.87 -17.64 -18.48
N HIS A 200 11.87 -16.81 -17.43
CA HIS A 200 13.02 -16.62 -16.53
C HIS A 200 12.85 -17.32 -15.18
N TYR A 201 11.61 -17.59 -14.76
CA TYR A 201 11.30 -18.14 -13.43
C TYR A 201 10.47 -19.43 -13.50
N ARG A 202 10.46 -20.17 -12.39
CA ARG A 202 9.73 -21.44 -12.24
C ARG A 202 8.28 -21.17 -11.85
N THR A 203 7.51 -20.57 -12.75
CA THR A 203 6.09 -20.30 -12.54
C THR A 203 5.22 -21.50 -12.91
N ILE A 204 4.00 -21.51 -12.38
CA ILE A 204 2.89 -22.29 -12.89
C ILE A 204 2.25 -21.49 -14.04
N ASP A 205 2.47 -21.94 -15.28
CA ASP A 205 2.21 -21.18 -16.51
C ASP A 205 0.76 -21.26 -17.05
N HIS A 206 -0.20 -21.58 -16.19
CA HIS A 206 -1.64 -21.65 -16.53
C HIS A 206 -2.49 -20.80 -15.60
N ARG A 207 -3.73 -20.49 -16.01
CA ARG A 207 -4.64 -19.57 -15.30
C ARG A 207 -4.83 -19.90 -13.81
N ASP A 208 -4.89 -21.17 -13.43
CA ASP A 208 -5.08 -21.58 -12.03
C ASP A 208 -3.84 -21.33 -11.15
N GLY A 209 -2.69 -21.03 -11.76
CA GLY A 209 -1.45 -20.63 -11.08
C GLY A 209 -1.19 -19.12 -11.08
N ARG A 210 -2.10 -18.29 -11.60
CA ARG A 210 -1.90 -16.83 -11.70
C ARG A 210 -2.94 -16.07 -10.89
N GLY A 211 -2.48 -15.08 -10.15
CA GLY A 211 -3.32 -14.12 -9.42
C GLY A 211 -2.89 -12.69 -9.70
N THR A 212 -3.79 -11.74 -9.43
CA THR A 212 -3.48 -10.31 -9.45
C THR A 212 -4.02 -9.64 -8.19
N MET A 213 -3.28 -8.65 -7.68
CA MET A 213 -3.70 -7.88 -6.51
C MET A 213 -3.25 -6.42 -6.59
N GLY A 214 -3.97 -5.56 -5.89
CA GLY A 214 -3.67 -4.14 -5.76
C GLY A 214 -4.68 -3.46 -4.83
N ALA A 215 -4.36 -2.22 -4.43
CA ALA A 215 -5.24 -1.40 -3.59
C ALA A 215 -5.77 -0.21 -4.40
N SER A 216 -7.01 0.24 -4.09
CA SER A 216 -7.64 1.38 -4.78
C SER A 216 -7.66 1.19 -6.30
N MET A 217 -7.01 2.06 -7.08
CA MET A 217 -6.87 1.89 -8.54
C MET A 217 -6.18 0.57 -8.92
N GLY A 218 -5.17 0.12 -8.16
CA GLY A 218 -4.59 -1.21 -8.38
C GLY A 218 -5.63 -2.32 -8.19
N GLY A 219 -6.54 -2.18 -7.22
CA GLY A 219 -7.64 -3.12 -7.02
C GLY A 219 -8.69 -3.08 -8.13
N LEU A 220 -8.99 -1.89 -8.68
CA LEU A 220 -9.79 -1.73 -9.88
C LEU A 220 -9.15 -2.48 -11.06
N MET A 221 -7.85 -2.28 -11.29
CA MET A 221 -7.12 -2.95 -12.35
C MET A 221 -7.07 -4.47 -12.17
N SER A 222 -6.80 -4.97 -10.95
CA SER A 222 -6.85 -6.41 -10.63
C SER A 222 -8.23 -7.01 -10.90
N THR A 223 -9.28 -6.31 -10.49
CA THR A 223 -10.66 -6.74 -10.73
C THR A 223 -10.97 -6.77 -12.23
N TYR A 224 -10.53 -5.76 -12.97
CA TYR A 224 -10.70 -5.70 -14.42
C TYR A 224 -10.01 -6.88 -15.11
N LEU A 225 -8.74 -7.15 -14.77
CA LEU A 225 -7.98 -8.27 -15.30
C LEU A 225 -8.70 -9.59 -15.03
N GLY A 226 -9.07 -9.88 -13.78
CA GLY A 226 -9.69 -11.15 -13.42
C GLY A 226 -11.09 -11.39 -14.00
N LEU A 227 -11.76 -10.34 -14.51
CA LEU A 227 -13.06 -10.46 -15.17
C LEU A 227 -12.97 -10.52 -16.70
N ALA A 228 -11.99 -9.83 -17.29
CA ALA A 228 -11.90 -9.63 -18.74
C ALA A 228 -10.84 -10.51 -19.42
N TYR A 229 -9.89 -11.08 -18.67
CA TYR A 229 -8.74 -11.85 -19.15
C TYR A 229 -8.57 -13.16 -18.35
#